data_AF-A0A2W5QAT9-F1
#
_entry.id   AF-A0A2W5QAT9-F1
#
_cell.length_a   1.000
_cell.length_b   1.000
_cell.length_c   1.000
_cell.angle_alpha   90.00
_cell.angle_beta   90.00
_cell.angle_gamma   90.00
#
_symmetry.space_group_name_H-M   'P 1'
#
loop_
_entity.id
_entity.type
_entity.pdbx_description
1 polymer ?
#
loop_
_entity_poly.entity_id
_entity_poly.type
_entity_poly.pdbx_seq_one_letter_code
_entity_poly.pdbx_strand_id
1 'polypeptide(L)'
;MSTPSPSPGLLAVFEESYPHLVRFIARRTGSRQDAHDLAHDVWLRLADRPAQQEQVLHARAYIWTVADNLVFDHLRRHQRTAERFGTADTLAPAALWHDVARQHEHRQALQCVCEVIDGLAPRSRDIFLAHRLDGTSHAELALRHGVSVKTIEREVTQALDAVEASLHRWRGEAAPARQGRRRALSTLLLGCAGVGTGGIALLQAWRQWVPSFSETVASAHGRTLSRPLPDGSELTLDADSRVDIAYYAARRAVHLLAGSAFFAVVRDTQRPFTVLAQGHRITVLGTRFEVALQPDGGVRVAVESGQVRVTSSAGDERVLGAGEGIAIDAARRLSVTYRAAQAEGPVASWREGWVDFRHTPLGEVVARLARYTRHGWRVEAGAAQLPVIGRVRTGASDAWLQLLPGSLPVRLRPPAAGTSDEWAIVPRI
;
A
#
# COMPACT_ATOMS: atom_id res chain seq x y z
N MET A 1 -34.73 -2.62 50.98
CA MET A 1 -33.67 -3.51 50.46
C MET A 1 -33.94 -3.69 48.98
N SER A 2 -33.23 -2.93 48.13
CA SER A 2 -33.32 -3.06 46.67
C SER A 2 -32.01 -3.68 46.19
N THR A 3 -32.10 -4.87 45.64
CA THR A 3 -30.98 -5.60 45.04
C THR A 3 -30.49 -4.88 43.78
N PRO A 4 -29.17 -4.74 43.56
CA PRO A 4 -28.66 -4.19 42.31
C PRO A 4 -28.94 -5.17 41.16
N SER A 5 -29.53 -4.68 40.07
CA SER A 5 -29.71 -5.45 38.83
C SER A 5 -28.36 -5.89 38.27
N PRO A 6 -28.21 -7.14 37.78
CA PRO A 6 -26.97 -7.56 37.14
C PRO A 6 -26.73 -6.72 35.88
N SER A 7 -25.51 -6.20 35.75
CA SER A 7 -25.06 -5.56 34.51
C SER A 7 -25.23 -6.56 33.36
N PRO A 8 -25.77 -6.17 32.19
CA PRO A 8 -25.87 -7.08 31.06
C PRO A 8 -24.46 -7.51 30.67
N GLY A 9 -24.20 -8.82 30.65
CA GLY A 9 -22.92 -9.36 30.21
C GLY A 9 -22.58 -8.90 28.79
N LEU A 10 -21.30 -8.95 28.43
CA LEU A 10 -20.79 -8.54 27.10
C LEU A 10 -21.58 -9.16 25.94
N LEU A 11 -22.09 -10.39 26.11
CA LEU A 11 -22.92 -11.09 25.13
C LEU A 11 -24.31 -10.48 24.96
N ALA A 12 -24.97 -10.07 26.05
CA ALA A 12 -26.27 -9.40 25.98
C ALA A 12 -26.16 -8.02 25.30
N VAL A 13 -25.08 -7.29 25.61
CA VAL A 13 -24.75 -6.01 24.96
C VAL A 13 -24.44 -6.20 23.47
N PHE A 14 -23.80 -7.32 23.10
CA PHE A 14 -23.54 -7.68 21.72
C PHE A 14 -24.83 -7.99 20.95
N GLU A 15 -25.75 -8.78 21.52
CA GLU A 15 -27.02 -9.14 20.88
C GLU A 15 -27.88 -7.90 20.59
N GLU A 16 -28.00 -6.98 21.54
CA GLU A 16 -28.72 -5.72 21.36
C GLU A 16 -28.06 -4.83 20.28
N SER A 17 -26.73 -4.94 20.16
CA SER A 17 -25.91 -4.13 19.26
C SER A 17 -25.71 -4.73 17.87
N TYR A 18 -26.10 -5.99 17.65
CA TYR A 18 -25.76 -6.77 16.46
C TYR A 18 -26.16 -6.09 15.13
N PRO A 19 -27.38 -5.55 14.95
CA PRO A 19 -27.77 -4.90 13.70
C PRO A 19 -26.93 -3.64 13.39
N HIS A 20 -26.54 -2.90 14.43
CA HIS A 20 -25.72 -1.70 14.30
C HIS A 20 -24.26 -2.06 14.00
N LEU A 21 -23.75 -3.14 14.59
CA LEU A 21 -22.41 -3.66 14.35
C LEU A 21 -22.24 -4.15 12.91
N VAL A 22 -23.16 -4.97 12.41
CA VAL A 22 -23.12 -5.46 11.02
C VAL A 22 -23.17 -4.29 10.03
N ARG A 23 -24.01 -3.27 10.28
CA ARG A 23 -24.08 -2.09 9.41
C ARG A 23 -22.79 -1.26 9.45
N PHE A 24 -22.16 -1.16 10.62
CA PHE A 24 -20.86 -0.51 10.79
C PHE A 24 -19.77 -1.23 9.98
N ILE A 25 -19.70 -2.57 10.08
CA ILE A 25 -18.71 -3.38 9.37
C ILE A 25 -18.97 -3.35 7.85
N ALA A 26 -20.21 -3.54 7.40
CA ALA A 26 -20.57 -3.58 5.98
C ALA A 26 -20.23 -2.29 5.23
N ARG A 27 -20.31 -1.13 5.89
CA ARG A 27 -19.91 0.16 5.30
C ARG A 27 -18.39 0.28 5.08
N ARG A 28 -17.58 -0.49 5.82
CA ARG A 28 -16.12 -0.46 5.74
C ARG A 28 -15.54 -1.59 4.90
N THR A 29 -16.20 -2.75 4.86
CA THR A 29 -15.78 -3.89 4.04
C THR A 29 -16.40 -3.88 2.64
N GLY A 30 -17.51 -3.18 2.43
CA GLY A 30 -18.23 -3.16 1.15
C GLY A 30 -19.01 -4.44 0.83
N SER A 31 -18.84 -5.50 1.62
CA SER A 31 -19.52 -6.79 1.52
C SER A 31 -20.40 -7.02 2.74
N ARG A 32 -21.66 -7.37 2.50
CA ARG A 32 -22.63 -7.70 3.55
C ARG A 32 -22.32 -9.06 4.19
N GLN A 33 -21.75 -9.98 3.42
CA GLN A 33 -21.43 -11.34 3.87
C GLN A 33 -20.24 -11.33 4.83
N ASP A 34 -19.15 -10.66 4.43
CA ASP A 34 -17.96 -10.44 5.29
C ASP A 34 -18.32 -9.72 6.58
N ALA A 35 -19.34 -8.85 6.54
CA ALA A 35 -19.80 -8.14 7.72
C ALA A 35 -20.49 -9.04 8.75
N HIS A 36 -21.19 -10.08 8.30
CA HIS A 36 -21.77 -11.08 9.19
C HIS A 36 -20.68 -12.02 9.74
N ASP A 37 -19.71 -12.42 8.92
CA ASP A 37 -18.61 -13.29 9.34
C ASP A 37 -17.72 -12.61 10.39
N LEU A 38 -17.36 -11.34 10.20
CA LEU A 38 -16.56 -10.59 11.17
C LEU A 38 -17.35 -10.28 12.45
N ALA A 39 -18.66 -10.07 12.36
CA ALA A 39 -19.50 -9.93 13.54
C ALA A 39 -19.55 -11.25 14.34
N HIS A 40 -19.52 -12.40 13.66
CA HIS A 40 -19.42 -13.71 14.30
C HIS A 40 -18.07 -13.92 15.01
N ASP A 41 -16.96 -13.50 14.39
CA ASP A 41 -15.62 -13.51 15.02
C ASP A 41 -15.54 -12.63 16.28
N VAL A 42 -16.25 -11.49 16.28
CA VAL A 42 -16.39 -10.63 17.48
C VAL A 42 -17.10 -11.40 18.58
N TRP A 43 -18.19 -12.10 18.28
CA TRP A 43 -18.95 -12.90 19.25
C TRP A 43 -18.09 -14.00 19.88
N LEU A 44 -17.35 -14.76 19.07
CA LEU A 44 -16.47 -15.83 19.55
C LEU A 44 -15.40 -15.32 20.53
N ARG A 45 -14.78 -14.17 20.22
CA ARG A 45 -13.79 -13.53 21.11
C ARG A 45 -14.38 -13.00 22.41
N LEU A 46 -15.68 -12.75 22.44
CA LEU A 46 -16.40 -12.37 23.66
C LEU A 46 -16.85 -13.59 24.46
N ALA A 47 -17.18 -14.70 23.80
CA ALA A 47 -17.62 -15.95 24.41
C ALA A 47 -16.47 -16.74 25.08
N ASP A 48 -15.25 -16.68 24.52
CA ASP A 48 -14.06 -17.40 25.05
C ASP A 48 -13.42 -16.74 26.29
N ARG A 49 -14.06 -15.75 26.91
CA ARG A 49 -13.49 -15.06 28.06
C ARG A 49 -13.84 -15.71 29.41
N PRO A 50 -12.88 -15.86 30.34
CA PRO A 50 -13.17 -16.32 31.69
C PRO A 50 -13.97 -15.27 32.48
N ALA A 51 -15.00 -15.73 33.20
CA ALA A 51 -16.00 -14.93 33.90
C ALA A 51 -15.48 -13.93 34.97
N GLN A 52 -14.18 -13.94 35.29
CA GLN A 52 -13.57 -13.04 36.29
C GLN A 52 -13.29 -11.62 35.78
N GLN A 53 -13.59 -11.32 34.51
CA GLN A 53 -13.35 -10.02 33.86
C GLN A 53 -14.65 -9.32 33.39
N GLU A 54 -15.77 -9.59 34.07
CA GLU A 54 -17.10 -9.10 33.67
C GLU A 54 -17.39 -7.62 33.97
N GLN A 55 -16.52 -6.90 34.68
CA GLN A 55 -16.70 -5.45 34.90
C GLN A 55 -15.92 -4.61 33.88
N VAL A 56 -16.25 -4.79 32.59
CA VAL A 56 -15.83 -3.83 31.57
C VAL A 56 -16.77 -2.63 31.65
N LEU A 57 -16.32 -1.56 32.30
CA LEU A 57 -17.06 -0.30 32.50
C LEU A 57 -17.63 0.32 31.21
N HIS A 58 -17.19 -0.12 30.02
CA HIS A 58 -17.75 0.26 28.72
C HIS A 58 -17.81 -0.91 27.72
N ALA A 59 -18.66 -1.90 28.00
CA ALA A 59 -18.89 -3.10 27.17
C ALA A 59 -19.05 -2.80 25.66
N ARG A 60 -19.83 -1.77 25.28
CA ARG A 60 -20.02 -1.36 23.87
C ARG A 60 -18.74 -0.85 23.22
N ALA A 61 -18.01 0.04 23.88
CA ALA A 61 -16.74 0.57 23.35
C ALA A 61 -15.73 -0.57 23.09
N TYR A 62 -15.74 -1.58 23.97
CA TYR A 62 -14.90 -2.76 23.82
C TYR A 62 -15.29 -3.59 22.59
N ILE A 63 -16.58 -3.91 22.43
CA ILE A 63 -17.11 -4.65 21.27
C ILE A 63 -16.72 -3.97 19.96
N TRP A 64 -16.85 -2.64 19.89
CA TRP A 64 -16.50 -1.86 18.70
C TRP A 64 -14.99 -1.80 18.44
N THR A 65 -14.17 -1.77 19.48
CA THR A 65 -12.71 -1.84 19.34
C THR A 65 -12.28 -3.21 18.79
N VAL A 66 -12.89 -4.29 19.29
CA VAL A 66 -12.63 -5.65 18.79
C VAL A 66 -13.07 -5.78 17.33
N ALA A 67 -14.24 -5.24 16.98
CA ALA A 67 -14.75 -5.23 15.62
C ALA A 67 -13.89 -4.40 14.67
N ASP A 68 -13.44 -3.20 15.08
CA ASP A 68 -12.59 -2.36 14.24
C ASP A 68 -11.25 -3.03 13.95
N ASN A 69 -10.63 -3.63 14.97
CA ASN A 69 -9.40 -4.41 14.79
C ASN A 69 -9.59 -5.60 13.86
N LEU A 70 -10.74 -6.30 13.94
CA LEU A 70 -11.08 -7.40 13.05
C LEU A 70 -11.31 -6.93 11.61
N VAL A 71 -11.95 -5.78 11.40
CA VAL A 71 -12.12 -5.16 10.09
C VAL A 71 -10.77 -4.73 9.49
N PHE A 72 -9.92 -4.08 10.27
CA PHE A 72 -8.56 -3.73 9.84
C PHE A 72 -7.74 -4.99 9.48
N ASP A 73 -7.78 -6.02 10.32
CA ASP A 73 -7.10 -7.28 10.03
C ASP A 73 -7.71 -8.02 8.83
N HIS A 74 -9.03 -7.92 8.59
CA HIS A 74 -9.71 -8.48 7.42
C HIS A 74 -9.33 -7.76 6.15
N LEU A 75 -9.36 -6.43 6.13
CA LEU A 75 -8.94 -5.63 4.97
C LEU A 75 -7.44 -5.83 4.67
N ARG A 76 -6.61 -5.93 5.70
CA ARG A 76 -5.19 -6.28 5.56
C ARG A 76 -5.01 -7.72 5.09
N ARG A 77 -5.82 -8.67 5.58
CA ARG A 77 -5.80 -10.07 5.11
C ARG A 77 -6.32 -10.20 3.70
N HIS A 78 -7.33 -9.45 3.28
CA HIS A 78 -7.87 -9.44 1.93
C HIS A 78 -6.88 -8.82 0.94
N GLN A 79 -6.14 -7.78 1.35
CA GLN A 79 -4.94 -7.31 0.65
C GLN A 79 -3.87 -8.41 0.56
N ARG A 80 -3.63 -9.16 1.63
CA ARG A 80 -2.72 -10.32 1.63
C ARG A 80 -3.25 -11.54 0.88
N THR A 81 -4.56 -11.71 0.72
CA THR A 81 -5.18 -12.82 -0.02
C THR A 81 -5.13 -12.53 -1.52
N ALA A 82 -5.25 -11.25 -1.92
CA ALA A 82 -4.81 -10.80 -3.24
C ALA A 82 -3.29 -10.99 -3.47
N GLU A 83 -2.48 -10.96 -2.40
CA GLU A 83 -1.05 -11.34 -2.45
C GLU A 83 -0.79 -12.88 -2.37
N ARG A 84 -1.76 -13.73 -1.97
CA ARG A 84 -1.54 -15.16 -1.61
C ARG A 84 -1.95 -16.20 -2.66
N PHE A 85 -2.49 -15.84 -3.82
CA PHE A 85 -2.55 -16.77 -4.97
C PHE A 85 -1.26 -16.76 -5.83
N GLY A 86 -0.12 -16.43 -5.22
CA GLY A 86 1.21 -16.90 -5.60
C GLY A 86 1.87 -17.60 -4.39
N THR A 87 2.15 -18.90 -4.54
CA THR A 87 2.72 -19.90 -3.60
C THR A 87 3.86 -19.39 -2.68
N ALA A 88 3.80 -19.49 -1.33
CA ALA A 88 4.12 -20.62 -0.41
C ALA A 88 5.65 -20.92 -0.30
N ASP A 89 6.35 -21.16 0.82
CA ASP A 89 6.00 -21.52 2.20
C ASP A 89 7.20 -21.28 3.18
N THR A 90 6.87 -21.34 4.47
CA THR A 90 7.51 -21.15 5.80
C THR A 90 9.00 -21.45 6.11
N LEU A 91 9.69 -20.50 6.80
CA LEU A 91 10.38 -20.58 8.12
C LEU A 91 11.15 -19.27 8.37
N ALA A 92 10.90 -18.51 9.44
CA ALA A 92 11.66 -18.67 10.68
C ALA A 92 10.95 -18.07 11.91
N PRO A 93 11.11 -18.68 13.11
CA PRO A 93 10.79 -18.03 14.37
C PRO A 93 11.95 -17.13 14.80
N ALA A 94 11.72 -15.81 14.81
CA ALA A 94 12.49 -14.88 15.63
C ALA A 94 11.47 -14.06 16.43
N ALA A 95 11.27 -14.55 17.64
CA ALA A 95 10.49 -13.93 18.68
C ALA A 95 10.88 -12.46 18.91
N LEU A 96 9.86 -11.67 19.26
CA LEU A 96 9.93 -10.66 20.31
C LEU A 96 11.17 -9.77 20.29
N TRP A 97 11.15 -8.65 19.57
CA TRP A 97 11.55 -7.34 20.10
C TRP A 97 10.68 -6.27 19.44
N HIS A 98 9.57 -5.97 20.12
CA HIS A 98 8.83 -4.75 19.88
C HIS A 98 9.71 -3.60 20.34
N ASP A 99 9.99 -2.65 19.46
CA ASP A 99 10.65 -1.41 19.81
C ASP A 99 9.92 -0.75 20.99
N VAL A 100 10.49 -0.87 22.19
CA VAL A 100 9.90 -0.43 23.47
C VAL A 100 9.56 1.06 23.40
N ALA A 101 10.34 1.83 22.65
CA ALA A 101 10.10 3.26 22.41
C ALA A 101 8.75 3.50 21.71
N ARG A 102 8.45 2.79 20.61
CA ARG A 102 7.17 2.95 19.89
C ARG A 102 5.96 2.45 20.68
N GLN A 103 6.11 1.37 21.45
CA GLN A 103 5.02 0.90 22.31
C GLN A 103 4.73 1.86 23.46
N HIS A 104 5.76 2.48 24.04
CA HIS A 104 5.58 3.52 25.05
C HIS A 104 4.97 4.80 24.46
N GLU A 105 5.44 5.25 23.30
CA GLU A 105 4.88 6.41 22.60
C GLU A 105 3.38 6.22 22.29
N HIS A 106 3.00 5.02 21.80
CA HIS A 106 1.61 4.72 21.49
C HIS A 106 0.73 4.65 22.76
N ARG A 107 1.23 4.04 23.86
CA ARG A 107 0.50 4.03 25.13
C ARG A 107 0.35 5.43 25.73
N GLN A 108 1.39 6.26 25.67
CA GLN A 108 1.36 7.63 26.20
C GLN A 108 0.39 8.52 25.41
N ALA A 109 0.35 8.39 24.08
CA ALA A 109 -0.61 9.09 23.25
C ALA A 109 -2.06 8.70 23.57
N LEU A 110 -2.34 7.40 23.77
CA LEU A 110 -3.66 6.92 24.18
C LEU A 110 -4.05 7.42 25.58
N GLN A 111 -3.09 7.43 26.52
CA GLN A 111 -3.32 7.93 27.87
C GLN A 111 -3.69 9.42 27.89
N CYS A 112 -3.00 10.26 27.09
CA CYS A 112 -3.31 11.69 26.95
C CYS A 112 -4.73 11.94 26.38
N VAL A 113 -5.23 11.04 25.53
CA VAL A 113 -6.59 11.14 24.99
C VAL A 113 -7.63 10.71 26.03
N CYS A 114 -7.38 9.61 26.75
CA CYS A 114 -8.28 9.14 27.81
C CYS A 114 -8.44 10.18 28.93
N GLU A 115 -7.34 10.78 29.40
CA GLU A 115 -7.37 11.79 30.46
C GLU A 115 -8.22 13.02 30.09
N VAL A 116 -8.19 13.43 28.82
CA VAL A 116 -9.02 14.56 28.37
C VAL A 116 -10.48 14.17 28.24
N ILE A 117 -10.77 12.97 27.72
CA ILE A 117 -12.15 12.47 27.63
C ILE A 117 -12.76 12.33 29.03
N ASP A 118 -11.98 11.88 30.02
CA ASP A 118 -12.42 11.77 31.42
C ASP A 118 -12.59 13.12 32.12
N GLY A 119 -11.87 14.16 31.67
CA GLY A 119 -12.02 15.52 32.16
C GLY A 119 -13.20 16.31 31.56
N LEU A 120 -13.89 15.77 30.57
CA LEU A 120 -15.08 16.41 29.99
C LEU A 120 -16.27 16.34 30.96
N ALA A 121 -17.16 17.35 30.89
CA ALA A 121 -18.41 17.32 31.64
C ALA A 121 -19.20 16.03 31.31
N PRO A 122 -19.85 15.36 32.28
CA PRO A 122 -20.43 14.03 32.10
C PRO A 122 -21.34 13.91 30.87
N ARG A 123 -22.15 14.94 30.66
CA ARG A 123 -23.06 15.07 29.51
C ARG A 123 -22.32 15.18 28.18
N SER A 124 -21.27 16.01 28.10
CA SER A 124 -20.48 16.20 26.87
C SER A 124 -19.68 14.95 26.52
N ARG A 125 -19.17 14.24 27.54
CA ARG A 125 -18.50 12.94 27.36
C ARG A 125 -19.46 11.90 26.79
N ASP A 126 -20.65 11.77 27.39
CA ASP A 126 -21.66 10.81 26.93
C ASP A 126 -22.10 11.08 25.48
N ILE A 127 -22.34 12.35 25.13
CA ILE A 127 -22.67 12.77 23.77
C ILE A 127 -21.55 12.47 22.79
N PHE A 128 -20.30 12.78 23.15
CA PHE A 128 -19.14 12.57 22.30
C PHE A 128 -18.90 11.07 22.06
N LEU A 129 -18.95 10.25 23.10
CA LEU A 129 -18.80 8.80 22.99
C LEU A 129 -19.97 8.17 22.22
N ALA A 130 -21.21 8.59 22.48
CA ALA A 130 -22.38 8.07 21.76
C ALA A 130 -22.41 8.48 20.28
N HIS A 131 -21.86 9.64 19.92
CA HIS A 131 -21.71 10.00 18.52
C HIS A 131 -20.56 9.23 17.85
N ARG A 132 -19.40 9.14 18.52
CA ARG A 132 -18.15 8.67 17.91
C ARG A 132 -17.95 7.16 17.96
N LEU A 133 -18.41 6.52 19.02
CA LEU A 133 -18.33 5.06 19.22
C LEU A 133 -19.62 4.38 18.79
N ASP A 134 -20.77 4.95 19.17
CA ASP A 134 -22.07 4.34 18.87
C ASP A 134 -22.68 4.78 17.53
N GLY A 135 -22.09 5.79 16.87
CA GLY A 135 -22.53 6.30 15.57
C GLY A 135 -23.91 6.96 15.59
N THR A 136 -24.39 7.35 16.79
CA THR A 136 -25.71 7.96 16.99
C THR A 136 -25.76 9.31 16.28
N SER A 137 -26.84 9.60 15.55
CA SER A 137 -26.94 10.86 14.81
C SER A 137 -27.11 12.06 15.74
N HIS A 138 -26.66 13.25 15.32
CA HIS A 138 -26.82 14.48 16.10
C HIS A 138 -28.29 14.79 16.42
N ALA A 139 -29.22 14.43 15.52
CA ALA A 139 -30.66 14.59 15.71
C ALA A 139 -31.21 13.68 16.82
N GLU A 140 -30.70 12.47 16.92
CA GLU A 140 -31.13 11.48 17.89
C GLU A 140 -30.54 11.75 19.28
N LEU A 141 -29.30 12.24 19.35
CA LEU A 141 -28.70 12.74 20.60
C LEU A 141 -29.40 14.00 21.12
N ALA A 142 -29.84 14.88 20.22
CA ALA A 142 -30.61 16.07 20.57
C ALA A 142 -31.93 15.72 21.25
N LEU A 143 -32.65 14.74 20.69
CA LEU A 143 -33.88 14.20 21.27
C LEU A 143 -33.61 13.52 22.63
N ARG A 144 -32.57 12.68 22.71
CA ARG A 144 -32.22 11.93 23.94
C ARG A 144 -31.84 12.82 25.11
N HIS A 145 -31.16 13.94 24.84
CA HIS A 145 -30.70 14.87 25.87
C HIS A 145 -31.59 16.12 26.00
N GLY A 146 -32.74 16.16 25.34
CA GLY A 146 -33.73 17.24 25.43
C GLY A 146 -33.19 18.62 25.03
N VAL A 147 -32.26 18.68 24.07
CA VAL A 147 -31.64 19.94 23.60
C VAL A 147 -31.64 20.04 22.09
N SER A 148 -31.32 21.23 21.57
CA SER A 148 -31.20 21.43 20.13
C SER A 148 -30.03 20.67 19.52
N VAL A 149 -30.17 20.24 18.26
CA VAL A 149 -29.09 19.62 17.46
C VAL A 149 -27.83 20.48 17.45
N LYS A 150 -27.99 21.81 17.38
CA LYS A 150 -26.90 22.77 17.42
C LYS A 150 -26.14 22.77 18.76
N THR A 151 -26.81 22.48 19.86
CA THR A 151 -26.19 22.32 21.19
C THR A 151 -25.33 21.06 21.22
N ILE A 152 -25.82 19.96 20.64
CA ILE A 152 -25.07 18.70 20.50
C ILE A 152 -23.84 18.90 19.60
N GLU A 153 -24.00 19.50 18.42
CA GLU A 153 -22.88 19.79 17.51
C GLU A 153 -21.79 20.64 18.18
N ARG A 154 -22.19 21.65 18.98
CA ARG A 154 -21.27 22.48 19.76
C ARG A 154 -20.52 21.65 20.80
N GLU A 155 -21.20 20.77 21.54
CA GLU A 155 -20.57 19.94 22.58
C GLU A 155 -19.63 18.88 21.97
N VAL A 156 -19.97 18.30 20.82
CA VAL A 156 -19.09 17.38 20.07
C VAL A 156 -17.86 18.12 19.54
N THR A 157 -18.04 19.32 19.00
CA THR A 157 -16.92 20.15 18.50
C THR A 157 -15.98 20.55 19.63
N GLN A 158 -16.52 20.96 20.78
CA GLN A 158 -15.70 21.30 21.96
C GLN A 158 -14.90 20.11 22.50
N ALA A 159 -15.47 18.91 22.45
CA ALA A 159 -14.77 17.68 22.84
C ALA A 159 -13.65 17.31 21.85
N LEU A 160 -13.88 17.45 20.53
CA LEU A 160 -12.86 17.25 19.51
C LEU A 160 -11.69 18.24 19.64
N ASP A 161 -12.00 19.53 19.80
CA ASP A 161 -10.98 20.58 20.01
C ASP A 161 -10.12 20.31 21.25
N ALA A 162 -10.71 19.79 22.33
CA ALA A 162 -9.99 19.46 23.55
C ALA A 162 -9.04 18.27 23.35
N VAL A 163 -9.47 17.24 22.62
CA VAL A 163 -8.65 16.06 22.29
C VAL A 163 -7.51 16.43 21.33
N GLU A 164 -7.80 17.24 20.31
CA GLU A 164 -6.80 17.74 19.35
C GLU A 164 -5.74 18.63 20.04
N ALA A 165 -6.15 19.54 20.92
CA ALA A 165 -5.24 20.35 21.72
C ALA A 165 -4.38 19.52 22.70
N SER A 166 -4.87 18.36 23.16
CA SER A 166 -4.08 17.42 23.96
C SER A 166 -2.98 16.75 23.13
N LEU A 167 -3.33 16.28 21.94
CA LEU A 167 -2.43 15.61 21.02
C LEU A 167 -1.34 16.54 20.48
N HIS A 168 -1.65 17.81 20.21
CA HIS A 168 -0.64 18.81 19.82
C HIS A 168 0.35 19.13 20.95
N ARG A 169 -0.13 19.24 22.20
CA ARG A 169 0.73 19.45 23.37
C ARG A 169 1.66 18.26 23.62
N TRP A 170 1.17 17.04 23.43
CA TRP A 170 2.00 15.82 23.53
C TRP A 170 3.07 15.75 22.43
N ARG A 171 2.77 16.23 21.21
CA ARG A 171 3.72 16.26 20.08
C ARG A 171 4.77 17.38 20.15
N GLY A 172 4.69 18.27 21.14
CA GLY A 172 5.65 19.38 21.28
C GLY A 172 5.43 20.55 20.33
N GLU A 173 4.25 20.65 19.70
CA GLU A 173 3.89 21.75 18.80
C GLU A 173 3.09 22.81 19.59
N ALA A 174 3.49 24.09 19.50
CA ALA A 174 2.81 25.17 20.20
C ALA A 174 1.37 25.34 19.69
N ALA A 175 0.39 25.24 20.61
CA ALA A 175 -1.03 25.36 20.30
C ALA A 175 -1.37 26.74 19.70
N PRO A 176 -2.28 26.84 18.70
CA PRO A 176 -2.70 28.11 18.16
C PRO A 176 -3.45 28.92 19.23
N ALA A 177 -2.99 30.15 19.47
CA ALA A 177 -3.57 31.07 20.44
C ALA A 177 -4.99 31.49 20.02
N ARG A 178 -5.97 31.32 20.93
CA ARG A 178 -7.35 31.78 20.75
C ARG A 178 -7.41 33.32 20.75
N GLN A 179 -7.63 33.92 19.58
CA GLN A 179 -7.95 35.35 19.47
C GLN A 179 -9.40 35.59 19.90
N GLY A 180 -9.56 36.35 21.00
CA GLY A 180 -10.84 36.62 21.62
C GLY A 180 -11.79 37.41 20.73
N ARG A 181 -12.98 36.86 20.50
CA ARG A 181 -14.16 37.59 20.04
C ARG A 181 -14.67 38.50 21.16
N ARG A 182 -14.22 39.76 21.17
CA ARG A 182 -14.99 40.89 21.72
C ARG A 182 -14.83 42.08 20.77
N ARG A 183 -15.98 42.69 20.43
CA ARG A 183 -16.21 43.78 19.45
C ARG A 183 -16.35 43.24 18.01
N ALA A 184 -17.40 43.50 17.25
CA ALA A 184 -18.62 44.25 17.50
C ALA A 184 -19.71 43.76 16.53
N LEU A 185 -20.95 44.00 16.91
CA LEU A 185 -22.14 44.01 16.06
C LEU A 185 -21.86 44.74 14.73
N SER A 186 -21.76 44.00 13.62
CA SER A 186 -22.00 44.45 12.23
C SER A 186 -21.39 43.42 11.27
N THR A 187 -22.18 42.44 10.84
CA THR A 187 -22.03 41.63 9.60
C THR A 187 -23.02 40.45 9.61
N LEU A 188 -24.21 40.66 10.19
CA LEU A 188 -25.40 39.91 9.78
C LEU A 188 -25.80 40.46 8.41
N LEU A 189 -25.13 40.02 7.35
CA LEU A 189 -25.59 40.09 5.95
C LEU A 189 -24.66 39.37 4.93
N LEU A 190 -23.56 38.72 5.34
CA LEU A 190 -22.71 37.90 4.44
C LEU A 190 -22.68 36.40 4.80
N GLY A 191 -23.79 35.88 5.32
CA GLY A 191 -23.92 34.52 5.85
C GLY A 191 -24.23 33.40 4.85
N CYS A 192 -24.12 33.64 3.54
CA CYS A 192 -24.35 32.60 2.52
C CYS A 192 -23.09 32.19 1.74
N ALA A 193 -21.95 32.85 1.92
CA ALA A 193 -20.71 32.50 1.20
C ALA A 193 -19.81 31.50 1.94
N GLY A 194 -19.87 31.44 3.27
CA GLY A 194 -18.90 30.68 4.09
C GLY A 194 -19.16 29.17 4.26
N VAL A 195 -20.41 28.71 4.10
CA VAL A 195 -20.73 27.26 4.13
C VAL A 195 -20.32 26.57 2.83
N GLY A 196 -20.26 27.32 1.72
CA GLY A 196 -19.77 26.81 0.45
C GLY A 196 -18.29 26.44 0.51
N THR A 197 -17.41 27.34 1.00
CA THR A 197 -15.96 27.15 0.88
C THR A 197 -15.39 26.09 1.82
N GLY A 198 -15.87 25.97 3.06
CA GLY A 198 -15.39 24.97 4.02
C GLY A 198 -15.80 23.53 3.66
N GLY A 199 -17.06 23.33 3.24
CA GLY A 199 -17.55 22.03 2.76
C GLY A 199 -16.91 21.61 1.43
N ILE A 200 -16.70 22.57 0.52
CA ILE A 200 -15.96 22.33 -0.73
C ILE A 200 -14.50 22.00 -0.45
N ALA A 201 -13.83 22.70 0.49
CA ALA A 201 -12.44 22.39 0.86
C ALA A 201 -12.31 20.99 1.46
N LEU A 202 -13.26 20.56 2.32
CA LEU A 202 -13.28 19.22 2.89
C LEU A 202 -13.55 18.14 1.82
N LEU A 203 -14.47 18.41 0.88
CA LEU A 203 -14.80 17.51 -0.22
C LEU A 203 -13.66 17.44 -1.27
N GLN A 204 -12.98 18.55 -1.53
CA GLN A 204 -11.81 18.59 -2.41
C GLN A 204 -10.60 17.89 -1.78
N ALA A 205 -10.37 18.10 -0.48
CA ALA A 205 -9.38 17.33 0.27
C ALA A 205 -9.70 15.84 0.21
N TRP A 206 -10.95 15.41 0.45
CA TRP A 206 -11.33 14.01 0.31
C TRP A 206 -11.13 13.44 -1.11
N ARG A 207 -11.46 14.22 -2.16
CA ARG A 207 -11.20 13.86 -3.57
C ARG A 207 -9.71 13.70 -3.91
N GLN A 208 -8.80 14.34 -3.17
CA GLN A 208 -7.36 14.16 -3.39
C GLN A 208 -6.86 12.82 -2.84
N TRP A 209 -7.58 12.20 -1.89
CA TRP A 209 -7.20 10.93 -1.25
C TRP A 209 -7.86 9.70 -1.88
N VAL A 210 -8.99 9.88 -2.57
CA VAL A 210 -9.65 8.82 -3.34
C VAL A 210 -9.04 8.76 -4.74
N PRO A 211 -8.54 7.59 -5.20
CA PRO A 211 -8.05 7.47 -6.56
C PRO A 211 -9.21 7.69 -7.54
N SER A 212 -9.01 8.58 -8.51
CA SER A 212 -9.98 8.78 -9.60
C SER A 212 -9.96 7.62 -10.59
N PHE A 213 -8.88 6.85 -10.60
CA PHE A 213 -8.71 5.65 -11.42
C PHE A 213 -7.76 4.69 -10.72
N SER A 214 -8.12 3.41 -10.67
CA SER A 214 -7.25 2.34 -10.20
C SER A 214 -7.43 1.09 -11.05
N GLU A 215 -6.33 0.48 -11.48
CA GLU A 215 -6.35 -0.75 -12.27
C GLU A 215 -5.09 -1.57 -11.96
N THR A 216 -5.25 -2.89 -11.82
CA THR A 216 -4.13 -3.83 -11.78
C THR A 216 -3.99 -4.47 -13.15
N VAL A 217 -2.79 -4.38 -13.72
CA VAL A 217 -2.49 -4.92 -15.05
C VAL A 217 -1.36 -5.93 -14.92
N ALA A 218 -1.54 -7.08 -15.55
CA ALA A 218 -0.51 -8.12 -15.61
C ALA A 218 -0.40 -8.65 -17.04
N SER A 219 0.82 -8.95 -17.46
CA SER A 219 1.12 -9.66 -18.70
C SER A 219 1.22 -11.16 -18.44
N ALA A 220 0.92 -11.94 -19.47
CA ALA A 220 1.07 -13.39 -19.42
C ALA A 220 2.51 -13.82 -19.72
N HIS A 221 2.85 -15.03 -19.30
CA HIS A 221 4.12 -15.65 -19.63
C HIS A 221 4.38 -15.67 -21.15
N GLY A 222 5.61 -15.31 -21.54
CA GLY A 222 6.03 -15.20 -22.93
C GLY A 222 5.32 -14.13 -23.77
N ARG A 223 4.48 -13.28 -23.17
CA ARG A 223 3.70 -12.25 -23.89
C ARG A 223 3.92 -10.87 -23.31
N THR A 224 4.15 -9.91 -24.18
CA THR A 224 4.12 -8.48 -23.83
C THR A 224 2.69 -7.96 -23.89
N LEU A 225 2.38 -6.93 -23.10
CA LEU A 225 1.06 -6.29 -23.08
C LEU A 225 1.21 -4.78 -23.18
N SER A 226 0.60 -4.15 -24.18
CA SER A 226 0.47 -2.69 -24.22
C SER A 226 -0.92 -2.25 -23.75
N ARG A 227 -0.95 -1.23 -22.90
CA ARG A 227 -2.15 -0.67 -22.29
C ARG A 227 -2.10 0.87 -22.36
N PRO A 228 -3.05 1.53 -23.04
CA PRO A 228 -3.19 2.98 -22.95
C PRO A 228 -3.70 3.38 -21.55
N LEU A 229 -3.18 4.47 -21.01
CA LEU A 229 -3.54 5.01 -19.70
C LEU A 229 -4.50 6.20 -19.85
N PRO A 230 -5.31 6.53 -18.82
CA PRO A 230 -6.33 7.58 -18.91
C PRO A 230 -5.80 9.00 -19.16
N ASP A 231 -4.50 9.23 -18.96
CA ASP A 231 -3.81 10.50 -19.20
C ASP A 231 -3.21 10.61 -20.61
N GLY A 232 -3.43 9.60 -21.47
CA GLY A 232 -2.85 9.50 -22.80
C GLY A 232 -1.44 8.90 -22.81
N SER A 233 -0.87 8.56 -21.66
CA SER A 233 0.38 7.82 -21.58
C SER A 233 0.19 6.38 -22.04
N GLU A 234 1.27 5.73 -22.46
CA GLU A 234 1.26 4.31 -22.85
C GLU A 234 2.13 3.50 -21.88
N LEU A 235 1.59 2.37 -21.42
CA LEU A 235 2.28 1.39 -20.60
C LEU A 235 2.47 0.11 -21.38
N THR A 236 3.72 -0.30 -21.57
CA THR A 236 4.04 -1.62 -22.11
C THR A 236 4.65 -2.47 -21.00
N LEU A 237 4.07 -3.63 -20.74
CA LEU A 237 4.59 -4.64 -19.82
C LEU A 237 5.38 -5.68 -20.60
N ASP A 238 6.54 -6.05 -20.08
CA ASP A 238 7.29 -7.22 -20.53
C ASP A 238 6.56 -8.51 -20.11
N ALA A 239 6.96 -9.68 -20.57
CA ALA A 239 6.42 -10.96 -20.09
C ALA A 239 6.58 -11.11 -18.56
N ASP A 240 5.64 -11.82 -17.93
CA ASP A 240 5.59 -12.05 -16.47
C ASP A 240 5.77 -10.78 -15.62
N SER A 241 5.10 -9.71 -16.05
CA SER A 241 5.19 -8.40 -15.40
C SER A 241 3.83 -7.98 -14.86
N ARG A 242 3.85 -7.27 -13.73
CA ARG A 242 2.63 -6.84 -13.04
C ARG A 242 2.80 -5.46 -12.43
N VAL A 243 1.77 -4.64 -12.61
CA VAL A 243 1.72 -3.26 -12.15
C VAL A 243 0.37 -2.94 -11.53
N ASP A 244 0.39 -2.13 -10.48
CA ASP A 244 -0.79 -1.48 -9.94
C ASP A 244 -0.77 -0.01 -10.30
N ILE A 245 -1.86 0.49 -10.86
CA ILE A 245 -1.99 1.86 -11.33
C ILE A 245 -2.99 2.56 -10.41
N ALA A 246 -2.64 3.73 -9.90
CA ALA A 246 -3.51 4.56 -9.07
C ALA A 246 -3.31 6.04 -9.39
N TYR A 247 -4.33 6.66 -10.01
CA TYR A 247 -4.31 8.08 -10.32
C TYR A 247 -5.15 8.86 -9.32
N TYR A 248 -4.63 10.00 -8.90
CA TYR A 248 -5.26 10.91 -7.95
C TYR A 248 -5.41 12.29 -8.62
N ALA A 249 -6.16 13.18 -7.97
CA ALA A 249 -6.35 14.55 -8.45
C ALA A 249 -5.01 15.30 -8.69
N ALA A 250 -4.01 15.06 -7.85
CA ALA A 250 -2.73 15.80 -7.88
C ALA A 250 -1.51 14.95 -8.30
N ARG A 251 -1.64 13.63 -8.51
CA ARG A 251 -0.51 12.75 -8.83
C ARG A 251 -0.93 11.51 -9.60
N ARG A 252 -0.03 10.99 -10.43
CA ARG A 252 -0.18 9.71 -11.15
C ARG A 252 0.81 8.72 -10.57
N ALA A 253 0.33 7.66 -9.92
CA ALA A 253 1.19 6.66 -9.29
C ALA A 253 1.05 5.31 -9.98
N VAL A 254 2.17 4.62 -10.19
CA VAL A 254 2.23 3.23 -10.64
C VAL A 254 3.17 2.46 -9.72
N HIS A 255 2.81 1.26 -9.29
CA HIS A 255 3.68 0.37 -8.54
C HIS A 255 4.05 -0.81 -9.42
N LEU A 256 5.34 -0.98 -9.71
CA LEU A 256 5.86 -2.16 -10.40
C LEU A 256 6.07 -3.27 -9.38
N LEU A 257 5.22 -4.29 -9.45
CA LEU A 257 5.22 -5.41 -8.52
C LEU A 257 6.11 -6.57 -8.98
N ALA A 258 6.20 -6.79 -10.29
CA ALA A 258 6.98 -7.86 -10.89
C ALA A 258 7.45 -7.48 -12.30
N GLY A 259 8.60 -8.04 -12.70
CA GLY A 259 9.09 -7.99 -14.07
C GLY A 259 9.61 -6.61 -14.49
N SER A 260 9.28 -6.21 -15.72
CA SER A 260 9.77 -4.99 -16.36
C SER A 260 8.64 -4.24 -17.06
N ALA A 261 8.69 -2.93 -16.99
CA ALA A 261 7.69 -2.06 -17.61
C ALA A 261 8.37 -0.89 -18.33
N PHE A 262 7.89 -0.61 -19.53
CA PHE A 262 8.23 0.57 -20.29
C PHE A 262 7.07 1.57 -20.25
N PHE A 263 7.41 2.84 -20.02
CA PHE A 263 6.46 3.92 -19.90
C PHE A 263 6.76 4.98 -20.95
N ALA A 264 5.77 5.33 -21.77
CA ALA A 264 5.76 6.53 -22.59
C ALA A 264 4.80 7.55 -21.99
N VAL A 265 5.32 8.42 -21.14
CA VAL A 265 4.52 9.34 -20.32
C VAL A 265 4.27 10.66 -21.04
N VAL A 266 3.01 11.04 -21.16
CA VAL A 266 2.61 12.36 -21.68
C VAL A 266 2.98 13.45 -20.67
N ARG A 267 3.53 14.55 -21.20
CA ARG A 267 4.01 15.67 -20.40
C ARG A 267 2.87 16.34 -19.64
N ASP A 268 2.95 16.34 -18.30
CA ASP A 268 2.04 17.06 -17.40
C ASP A 268 2.84 17.53 -16.17
N THR A 269 3.01 18.84 -16.04
CA THR A 269 3.79 19.46 -14.95
C THR A 269 2.97 19.65 -13.68
N GLN A 270 1.64 19.59 -13.76
CA GLN A 270 0.73 19.77 -12.63
C GLN A 270 0.53 18.46 -11.86
N ARG A 271 0.62 17.32 -12.56
CA ARG A 271 0.49 15.98 -11.97
C ARG A 271 1.69 15.12 -12.34
N PRO A 272 2.77 15.12 -11.54
CA PRO A 272 3.93 14.25 -11.78
C PRO A 272 3.53 12.79 -11.88
N PHE A 273 4.24 12.04 -12.73
CA PHE A 273 4.09 10.60 -12.87
C PHE A 273 5.18 9.91 -12.05
N THR A 274 4.77 9.04 -11.14
CA THR A 274 5.65 8.39 -10.19
C THR A 274 5.51 6.87 -10.28
N VAL A 275 6.61 6.18 -10.56
CA VAL A 275 6.70 4.72 -10.49
C VAL A 275 7.38 4.33 -9.17
N LEU A 276 6.78 3.43 -8.40
CA LEU A 276 7.41 2.81 -7.24
C LEU A 276 7.87 1.39 -7.61
N ALA A 277 9.11 1.05 -7.26
CA ALA A 277 9.71 -0.25 -7.52
C ALA A 277 10.65 -0.60 -6.36
N GLN A 278 10.39 -1.70 -5.63
CA GLN A 278 11.18 -2.13 -4.45
C GLN A 278 11.44 -1.01 -3.41
N GLY A 279 10.50 -0.08 -3.23
CA GLY A 279 10.63 1.07 -2.32
C GLY A 279 11.40 2.27 -2.89
N HIS A 280 11.94 2.17 -4.10
CA HIS A 280 12.52 3.28 -4.86
C HIS A 280 11.43 4.06 -5.59
N ARG A 281 11.63 5.37 -5.74
CA ARG A 281 10.68 6.28 -6.39
C ARG A 281 11.30 6.85 -7.67
N ILE A 282 10.65 6.61 -8.79
CA ILE A 282 11.04 7.12 -10.10
C ILE A 282 10.00 8.16 -10.53
N THR A 283 10.38 9.43 -10.59
CA THR A 283 9.47 10.55 -10.87
C THR A 283 9.81 11.22 -12.19
N VAL A 284 8.79 11.45 -13.01
CA VAL A 284 8.92 12.02 -14.34
C VAL A 284 7.79 13.01 -14.62
N LEU A 285 8.05 13.95 -15.52
CA LEU A 285 7.04 14.90 -15.98
C LEU A 285 6.49 14.55 -17.36
N GLY A 286 7.30 13.94 -18.23
CA GLY A 286 6.96 13.53 -19.58
C GLY A 286 8.20 12.93 -20.25
N THR A 287 8.32 11.61 -20.16
CA THR A 287 9.53 10.87 -20.53
C THR A 287 9.20 9.49 -21.07
N ARG A 288 10.19 8.92 -21.76
CA ARG A 288 10.15 7.54 -22.23
C ARG A 288 11.26 6.78 -21.54
N PHE A 289 10.90 5.77 -20.75
CA PHE A 289 11.86 5.08 -19.89
C PHE A 289 11.38 3.68 -19.52
N GLU A 290 12.33 2.83 -19.16
CA GLU A 290 12.13 1.48 -18.67
C GLU A 290 12.45 1.42 -17.17
N VAL A 291 11.65 0.63 -16.44
CA VAL A 291 11.96 0.20 -15.07
C VAL A 291 11.91 -1.32 -15.04
N ALA A 292 12.97 -1.97 -14.58
CA ALA A 292 13.10 -3.41 -14.53
C ALA A 292 13.53 -3.88 -13.14
N LEU A 293 12.74 -4.77 -12.54
CA LEU A 293 13.10 -5.46 -11.30
C LEU A 293 14.09 -6.58 -11.62
N GLN A 294 15.19 -6.63 -10.85
CA GLN A 294 16.20 -7.67 -10.98
C GLN A 294 15.93 -8.85 -10.04
N PRO A 295 16.37 -10.07 -10.39
CA PRO A 295 16.20 -11.26 -9.55
C PRO A 295 16.90 -11.16 -8.18
N ASP A 296 17.98 -10.39 -8.10
CA ASP A 296 18.73 -10.13 -6.86
C ASP A 296 18.02 -9.13 -5.92
N GLY A 297 16.86 -8.59 -6.32
CA GLY A 297 16.12 -7.56 -5.59
C GLY A 297 16.51 -6.13 -5.97
N GLY A 298 17.45 -5.96 -6.91
CA GLY A 298 17.81 -4.67 -7.46
C GLY A 298 16.75 -4.07 -8.38
N VAL A 299 16.89 -2.78 -8.68
CA VAL A 299 16.04 -2.06 -9.64
C VAL A 299 16.90 -1.37 -10.66
N ARG A 300 16.55 -1.56 -11.92
CA ARG A 300 17.21 -0.90 -13.03
C ARG A 300 16.26 0.11 -13.67
N VAL A 301 16.77 1.29 -13.99
CA VAL A 301 16.04 2.33 -14.71
C VAL A 301 16.86 2.78 -15.91
N ALA A 302 16.28 2.80 -17.10
CA ALA A 302 16.95 3.25 -18.32
C ALA A 302 16.07 4.26 -19.06
N VAL A 303 16.64 5.38 -19.50
CA VAL A 303 15.90 6.49 -20.10
C VAL A 303 16.12 6.50 -21.61
N GLU A 304 15.02 6.36 -22.37
CA GLU A 304 15.03 6.49 -23.83
C GLU A 304 15.01 7.98 -24.23
N SER A 305 14.11 8.77 -23.61
CA SER A 305 14.03 10.22 -23.86
C SER A 305 13.47 11.00 -22.67
N GLY A 306 13.89 12.25 -22.55
CA GLY A 306 13.48 13.16 -21.47
C GLY A 306 14.37 13.06 -20.22
N GLN A 307 13.81 13.36 -19.05
CA GLN A 307 14.53 13.38 -17.77
C GLN A 307 13.78 12.63 -16.66
N VAL A 308 14.49 11.74 -15.98
CA VAL A 308 13.94 10.87 -14.94
C VAL A 308 14.65 11.14 -13.62
N ARG A 309 13.89 11.40 -12.56
CA ARG A 309 14.41 11.57 -11.21
C ARG A 309 14.21 10.28 -10.44
N VAL A 310 15.30 9.66 -10.00
CA VAL A 310 15.30 8.42 -9.24
C VAL A 310 15.70 8.73 -7.80
N THR A 311 14.82 8.44 -6.86
CA THR A 311 15.05 8.55 -5.42
C THR A 311 15.12 7.15 -4.83
N SER A 312 16.27 6.81 -4.23
CA SER A 312 16.43 5.54 -3.52
C SER A 312 15.57 5.51 -2.25
N SER A 313 15.25 4.32 -1.74
CA SER A 313 14.65 4.15 -0.42
C SER A 313 15.52 4.71 0.71
N ALA A 314 16.84 4.84 0.48
CA ALA A 314 17.78 5.47 1.41
C ALA A 314 17.73 7.01 1.41
N GLY A 315 16.97 7.62 0.49
CA GLY A 315 16.86 9.07 0.33
C GLY A 315 17.81 9.67 -0.70
N ASP A 316 18.78 8.91 -1.19
CA ASP A 316 19.68 9.36 -2.26
C ASP A 316 18.90 9.68 -3.54
N GLU A 317 19.25 10.77 -4.21
CA GLU A 317 18.55 11.23 -5.40
C GLU A 317 19.51 11.39 -6.59
N ARG A 318 19.06 10.95 -7.77
CA ARG A 318 19.78 11.16 -9.02
C ARG A 318 18.83 11.50 -10.16
N VAL A 319 19.23 12.42 -11.02
CA VAL A 319 18.54 12.73 -12.26
C VAL A 319 19.28 12.07 -13.43
N LEU A 320 18.53 11.41 -14.31
CA LEU A 320 18.99 10.72 -15.51
C LEU A 320 18.43 11.44 -16.74
N GLY A 321 19.28 11.68 -17.73
CA GLY A 321 18.91 12.18 -19.05
C GLY A 321 18.73 11.06 -20.07
N ALA A 322 18.40 11.43 -21.30
CA ALA A 322 18.24 10.49 -22.41
C ALA A 322 19.52 9.67 -22.67
N GLY A 323 19.37 8.36 -22.82
CA GLY A 323 20.47 7.41 -23.02
C GLY A 323 21.21 7.02 -21.74
N GLU A 324 20.84 7.57 -20.58
CA GLU A 324 21.41 7.20 -19.29
C GLU A 324 20.57 6.11 -18.60
N GLY A 325 21.24 5.28 -17.81
CA GLY A 325 20.63 4.29 -16.95
C GLY A 325 21.28 4.27 -15.57
N ILE A 326 20.57 3.70 -14.61
CA ILE A 326 21.07 3.46 -13.26
C ILE A 326 20.62 2.08 -12.80
N ALA A 327 21.51 1.39 -12.10
CA ALA A 327 21.18 0.17 -11.38
C ALA A 327 21.21 0.48 -9.88
N ILE A 328 20.20 0.02 -9.16
CA ILE A 328 20.12 0.13 -7.71
C ILE A 328 20.25 -1.30 -7.19
N ASP A 329 21.32 -1.55 -6.45
CA ASP A 329 21.59 -2.86 -5.87
C ASP A 329 20.61 -3.13 -4.69
N ALA A 330 20.41 -4.40 -4.35
CA ALA A 330 19.59 -4.86 -3.23
C ALA A 330 20.01 -4.26 -1.88
N ALA A 331 21.29 -3.86 -1.74
CA ALA A 331 21.80 -3.09 -0.60
C ALA A 331 21.33 -1.62 -0.57
N ARG A 332 20.41 -1.21 -1.47
CA ARG A 332 19.76 0.11 -1.57
C ARG A 332 20.69 1.30 -1.86
N ARG A 333 21.96 1.04 -2.18
CA ARG A 333 22.88 2.07 -2.67
C ARG A 333 22.61 2.31 -4.15
N LEU A 334 22.50 3.58 -4.53
CA LEU A 334 22.53 3.97 -5.93
C LEU A 334 23.88 3.54 -6.52
N SER A 335 23.88 2.54 -7.37
CA SER A 335 25.09 2.09 -8.06
C SER A 335 25.17 2.78 -9.42
N VAL A 336 26.40 3.13 -9.77
CA VAL A 336 26.92 3.64 -11.06
C VAL A 336 25.86 4.05 -12.10
N THR A 337 25.76 5.35 -12.39
CA THR A 337 25.10 5.82 -13.62
C THR A 337 25.91 5.36 -14.83
N TYR A 338 25.26 4.70 -15.78
CA TYR A 338 25.88 4.17 -16.98
C TYR A 338 25.15 4.68 -18.24
N ARG A 339 25.79 4.53 -19.40
CA ARG A 339 25.12 4.76 -20.69
C ARG A 339 24.35 3.50 -21.07
N ALA A 340 23.02 3.59 -21.10
CA ALA A 340 22.12 2.46 -21.35
C ALA A 340 22.45 1.73 -22.66
N ALA A 341 22.70 2.50 -23.73
CA ALA A 341 23.09 1.97 -25.04
C ALA A 341 24.37 1.13 -25.02
N GLN A 342 25.32 1.45 -24.14
CA GLN A 342 26.60 0.74 -24.05
C GLN A 342 26.52 -0.49 -23.16
N ALA A 343 25.70 -0.47 -22.11
CA ALA A 343 25.57 -1.58 -21.16
C ALA A 343 24.57 -2.64 -21.63
N GLU A 344 23.45 -2.25 -22.25
CA GLU A 344 22.31 -3.16 -22.47
C GLU A 344 21.71 -3.07 -23.88
N GLY A 345 22.20 -2.14 -24.72
CA GLY A 345 21.61 -1.88 -26.03
C GLY A 345 20.44 -0.90 -25.97
N PRO A 346 19.54 -0.91 -26.97
CA PRO A 346 18.36 -0.04 -26.97
C PRO A 346 17.47 -0.28 -25.76
N VAL A 347 16.93 0.79 -25.18
CA VAL A 347 16.05 0.74 -24.00
C VAL A 347 14.79 -0.07 -24.31
N ALA A 348 14.44 -1.01 -23.43
CA ALA A 348 13.32 -1.91 -23.58
C ALA A 348 13.26 -2.60 -24.96
N SER A 349 14.38 -3.16 -25.42
CA SER A 349 14.48 -3.90 -26.70
C SER A 349 13.49 -5.08 -26.81
N TRP A 350 13.02 -5.59 -25.67
CA TRP A 350 12.04 -6.68 -25.60
C TRP A 350 10.69 -6.30 -26.21
N ARG A 351 10.37 -5.00 -26.34
CA ARG A 351 9.20 -4.50 -27.07
C ARG A 351 9.21 -4.91 -28.55
N GLU A 352 10.39 -5.06 -29.13
CA GLU A 352 10.60 -5.50 -30.52
C GLU A 352 10.88 -7.01 -30.60
N GLY A 353 10.69 -7.75 -29.50
CA GLY A 353 10.94 -9.19 -29.43
C GLY A 353 12.42 -9.57 -29.29
N TRP A 354 13.27 -8.66 -28.82
CA TRP A 354 14.70 -8.89 -28.65
C TRP A 354 15.17 -8.69 -27.23
N VAL A 355 16.07 -9.55 -26.75
CA VAL A 355 16.75 -9.39 -25.47
C VAL A 355 18.25 -9.36 -25.72
N ASP A 356 18.88 -8.25 -25.32
CA ASP A 356 20.29 -7.98 -25.51
C ASP A 356 21.08 -8.24 -24.21
N PHE A 357 22.24 -8.89 -24.38
CA PHE A 357 23.19 -9.23 -23.32
C PHE A 357 24.59 -8.77 -23.69
N ARG A 358 25.26 -8.06 -22.77
CA ARG A 358 26.63 -7.56 -22.95
C ARG A 358 27.42 -7.85 -21.68
N HIS A 359 28.25 -8.89 -21.73
CA HIS A 359 29.01 -9.38 -20.58
C HIS A 359 28.13 -9.67 -19.35
N THR A 360 26.91 -10.14 -19.61
CA THR A 360 25.93 -10.42 -18.55
C THR A 360 26.20 -11.82 -17.98
N PRO A 361 26.25 -12.02 -16.65
CA PRO A 361 26.41 -13.35 -16.06
C PRO A 361 25.32 -14.32 -16.52
N LEU A 362 25.68 -15.55 -16.83
CA LEU A 362 24.76 -16.57 -17.35
C LEU A 362 23.56 -16.80 -16.43
N GLY A 363 23.73 -16.68 -15.11
CA GLY A 363 22.61 -16.76 -14.16
C GLY A 363 21.56 -15.67 -14.39
N GLU A 364 21.99 -14.42 -14.60
CA GLU A 364 21.10 -13.30 -14.90
C GLU A 364 20.47 -13.46 -16.29
N VAL A 365 21.24 -13.94 -17.28
CA VAL A 365 20.74 -14.22 -18.64
C VAL A 365 19.59 -15.22 -18.59
N VAL A 366 19.78 -16.34 -17.90
CA VAL A 366 18.75 -17.38 -17.77
C VAL A 366 17.55 -16.85 -16.99
N ALA A 367 17.75 -16.11 -15.89
CA ALA A 367 16.65 -15.48 -15.16
C ALA A 367 15.87 -14.48 -16.01
N ARG A 368 16.54 -13.72 -16.88
CA ARG A 368 15.89 -12.78 -17.82
C ARG A 368 15.18 -13.49 -18.97
N LEU A 369 15.67 -14.64 -19.43
CA LEU A 369 15.02 -15.43 -20.48
C LEU A 369 13.91 -16.34 -19.93
N ALA A 370 13.94 -16.67 -18.64
CA ALA A 370 12.98 -17.56 -17.99
C ALA A 370 11.53 -17.15 -18.24
N ARG A 371 11.25 -15.86 -18.40
CA ARG A 371 9.92 -15.30 -18.71
C ARG A 371 9.42 -15.55 -20.15
N TYR A 372 10.25 -16.09 -21.04
CA TYR A 372 9.87 -16.46 -22.41
C TYR A 372 10.10 -17.93 -22.75
N THR A 373 10.70 -18.70 -21.84
CA THR A 373 10.99 -20.12 -22.05
C THR A 373 9.82 -20.98 -21.63
N ARG A 374 9.47 -21.99 -22.43
CA ARG A 374 8.37 -22.91 -22.11
C ARG A 374 8.70 -23.85 -20.95
N HIS A 375 9.97 -24.22 -20.81
CA HIS A 375 10.46 -25.09 -19.76
C HIS A 375 11.19 -24.27 -18.70
N GLY A 376 11.27 -24.78 -17.48
CA GLY A 376 12.12 -24.17 -16.47
C GLY A 376 13.59 -24.37 -16.79
N TRP A 377 14.42 -23.38 -16.46
CA TRP A 377 15.87 -23.43 -16.65
C TRP A 377 16.56 -23.03 -15.36
N ARG A 378 17.48 -23.89 -14.90
CA ARG A 378 18.29 -23.66 -13.71
C ARG A 378 19.77 -23.64 -14.07
N VAL A 379 20.53 -22.71 -13.49
CA VAL A 379 21.98 -22.63 -13.69
C VAL A 379 22.69 -23.06 -12.42
N GLU A 380 23.63 -24.01 -12.51
CA GLU A 380 24.47 -24.38 -11.37
C GLU A 380 25.49 -23.26 -11.06
N ALA A 381 25.83 -23.11 -9.78
CA ALA A 381 26.66 -22.00 -9.28
C ALA A 381 28.01 -21.87 -10.02
N GLY A 382 28.61 -22.99 -10.43
CA GLY A 382 29.88 -23.00 -11.19
C GLY A 382 29.78 -22.45 -12.62
N ALA A 383 28.57 -22.38 -13.20
CA ALA A 383 28.34 -21.80 -14.53
C ALA A 383 27.68 -20.42 -14.47
N ALA A 384 27.07 -20.04 -13.35
CA ALA A 384 26.25 -18.82 -13.21
C ALA A 384 27.00 -17.51 -13.50
N GLN A 385 28.32 -17.48 -13.27
CA GLN A 385 29.16 -16.29 -13.47
C GLN A 385 29.79 -16.21 -14.86
N LEU A 386 29.55 -17.19 -15.74
CA LEU A 386 30.10 -17.16 -17.10
C LEU A 386 29.49 -15.97 -17.87
N PRO A 387 30.31 -15.06 -18.42
CA PRO A 387 29.80 -13.89 -19.11
C PRO A 387 29.22 -14.30 -20.47
N VAL A 388 28.06 -13.76 -20.79
CA VAL A 388 27.39 -14.00 -22.07
C VAL A 388 27.26 -12.70 -22.84
N ILE A 389 27.52 -12.78 -24.14
CA ILE A 389 27.36 -11.69 -25.09
C ILE A 389 26.49 -12.22 -26.22
N GLY A 390 25.45 -11.48 -26.56
CA GLY A 390 24.58 -11.85 -27.67
C GLY A 390 23.23 -11.17 -27.62
N ARG A 391 22.47 -11.40 -28.68
CA ARG A 391 21.10 -10.91 -28.82
C ARG A 391 20.20 -12.08 -29.15
N VAL A 392 19.08 -12.18 -28.44
CA VAL A 392 18.19 -13.34 -28.48
C VAL A 392 16.78 -12.88 -28.85
N ARG A 393 16.10 -13.59 -29.75
CA ARG A 393 14.67 -13.38 -29.97
C ARG A 393 13.88 -14.01 -28.84
N THR A 394 12.91 -13.29 -28.28
CA THR A 394 12.04 -13.79 -27.19
C THR A 394 11.32 -15.08 -27.58
N GLY A 395 10.87 -15.21 -28.83
CA GLY A 395 10.23 -16.43 -29.33
C GLY A 395 11.16 -17.62 -29.56
N ALA A 396 12.48 -17.42 -29.47
CA ALA A 396 13.49 -18.46 -29.71
C ALA A 396 14.37 -18.73 -28.47
N SER A 397 13.92 -18.32 -27.28
CA SER A 397 14.72 -18.42 -26.04
C SER A 397 15.11 -19.86 -25.68
N ASP A 398 14.19 -20.83 -25.75
CA ASP A 398 14.51 -22.25 -25.48
C ASP A 398 15.58 -22.78 -26.46
N ALA A 399 15.40 -22.53 -27.76
CA ALA A 399 16.34 -22.99 -28.78
C ALA A 399 17.73 -22.35 -28.60
N TRP A 400 17.77 -21.08 -28.19
CA TRP A 400 19.03 -20.39 -27.95
C TRP A 400 19.77 -20.92 -26.71
N LEU A 401 19.05 -21.21 -25.61
CA LEU A 401 19.64 -21.83 -24.42
C LEU A 401 20.21 -23.22 -24.72
N GLN A 402 19.60 -23.98 -25.65
CA GLN A 402 20.12 -25.26 -26.12
C GLN A 402 21.45 -25.16 -26.88
N LEU A 403 21.77 -23.98 -27.43
CA LEU A 403 23.01 -23.74 -28.18
C LEU A 403 24.18 -23.29 -27.28
N LEU A 404 23.95 -23.01 -26.00
CA LEU A 404 25.00 -22.57 -25.06
C LEU A 404 26.23 -23.49 -24.97
N PRO A 405 26.12 -24.83 -25.02
CA PRO A 405 27.29 -25.72 -25.00
C PRO A 405 28.25 -25.56 -26.19
N GLY A 406 27.82 -24.89 -27.26
CA GLY A 406 28.66 -24.57 -28.42
C GLY A 406 29.49 -23.30 -28.24
N SER A 407 29.11 -22.40 -27.33
CA SER A 407 29.76 -21.10 -27.11
C SER A 407 30.35 -20.92 -25.71
N LEU A 408 29.86 -21.66 -24.72
CA LEU A 408 30.31 -21.62 -23.33
C LEU A 408 30.73 -23.01 -22.85
N PRO A 409 31.66 -23.10 -21.87
CA PRO A 409 32.08 -24.37 -21.26
C PRO A 409 30.98 -24.91 -20.32
N VAL A 410 29.85 -25.28 -20.90
CA VAL A 410 28.68 -25.83 -20.18
C VAL A 410 28.17 -27.11 -20.84
N ARG A 411 27.37 -27.86 -20.10
CA ARG A 411 26.56 -29.00 -20.57
C ARG A 411 25.12 -28.80 -20.11
N LEU A 412 24.19 -29.38 -20.86
CA LEU A 412 22.77 -29.36 -20.53
C LEU A 412 22.38 -30.72 -19.97
N ARG A 413 21.70 -30.72 -18.82
CA ARG A 413 21.07 -31.90 -18.24
C ARG A 413 19.56 -31.76 -18.45
N PRO A 414 18.91 -32.70 -19.17
CA PRO A 414 17.47 -32.67 -19.35
C PRO A 414 16.75 -32.88 -17.99
N PRO A 415 15.48 -32.45 -17.89
CA PRO A 415 14.68 -32.69 -16.70
C PRO A 415 14.62 -34.18 -16.37
N ALA A 416 14.84 -34.52 -15.10
CA ALA A 416 14.75 -35.90 -14.64
C ALA A 416 13.28 -36.29 -14.49
N ALA A 417 12.91 -37.48 -14.98
CA ALA A 417 11.56 -37.99 -14.85
C ALA A 417 11.15 -38.07 -13.36
N GLY A 418 10.22 -37.21 -12.95
CA GLY A 418 9.55 -37.28 -11.64
C GLY A 418 10.01 -36.30 -10.55
N THR A 419 10.95 -35.38 -10.79
CA THR A 419 11.43 -34.47 -9.70
C THR A 419 11.49 -32.97 -10.03
N SER A 420 11.58 -32.55 -11.29
CA SER A 420 11.30 -31.16 -11.73
C SER A 420 11.30 -31.09 -13.26
N ASP A 421 10.39 -30.32 -13.87
CA ASP A 421 10.34 -30.09 -15.33
C ASP A 421 11.33 -28.98 -15.76
N GLU A 422 12.54 -29.02 -15.18
CA GLU A 422 13.57 -28.01 -15.35
C GLU A 422 14.82 -28.58 -16.02
N TRP A 423 15.30 -27.89 -17.06
CA TRP A 423 16.63 -28.10 -17.62
C TRP A 423 17.69 -27.52 -16.69
N ALA A 424 18.79 -28.23 -16.49
CA ALA A 424 19.93 -27.72 -15.72
C ALA A 424 21.12 -27.42 -16.63
N ILE A 425 21.66 -26.21 -16.52
CA ILE A 425 22.90 -25.78 -17.16
C ILE A 425 24.03 -25.98 -16.15
N VAL A 426 24.93 -26.91 -16.46
CA VAL A 426 26.03 -27.33 -15.57
C VAL A 426 27.38 -27.00 -16.22
N PRO A 427 28.42 -26.64 -15.43
CA PRO A 427 29.74 -26.38 -15.99
C PRO A 427 30.32 -27.64 -16.64
N ARG A 428 31.02 -27.47 -17.76
CA ARG A 428 31.83 -28.51 -18.40
C ARG A 428 33.20 -28.47 -17.73
N ILE A 429 33.41 -29.36 -16.75
CA ILE A 429 34.72 -29.61 -16.15
C ILE A 429 35.67 -30.17 -17.21
#